data_AF-X1HAJ1-F1
#
_entry.id   AF-X1HAJ1-F1
#
_cell.length_a   1.000
_cell.length_b   1.000
_cell.length_c   1.000
_cell.angle_alpha   90.00
_cell.angle_beta   90.00
_cell.angle_gamma   90.00
#
_symmetry.space_group_name_H-M   'P 1'
#
loop_
_entity.id
_entity.type
_entity.pdbx_description
1 polymer ?
#
loop_
_entity_poly.entity_id
_entity_poly.type
_entity_poly.pdbx_seq_one_letter_code
_entity_poly.pdbx_strand_id
1 'polypeptide(L)'
;MKWILNRDSELLPVHYFHIVFTVPDLFKEITKYNKRVIYNILFKAVSETVKETSLNTKNLGAITGFFSILHTWTQKLKLHPHIHCVVPGGGFSSDKLKWIKSPKNYFINVKILSTVFKGKYLNYIEKAFSA
;
A
#
# COMPACT_ATOMS: atom_id res chain seq x y z
N MET A 1 21.53 0.57 22.51
CA MET A 1 20.88 1.67 21.74
C MET A 1 21.36 1.84 20.29
N LYS A 2 22.62 1.49 19.92
CA LYS A 2 23.21 1.79 18.59
C LYS A 2 22.35 1.39 17.37
N TRP A 3 21.69 0.23 17.42
CA TRP A 3 20.84 -0.24 16.32
C TRP A 3 19.62 0.67 16.07
N ILE A 4 18.95 1.15 17.14
CA ILE A 4 17.77 2.03 17.02
C ILE A 4 18.19 3.37 16.39
N LEU A 5 19.30 3.95 16.85
CA LEU A 5 19.83 5.21 16.31
C LEU A 5 20.17 5.09 14.82
N ASN A 6 20.72 3.95 14.39
CA ASN A 6 20.98 3.71 12.98
C ASN A 6 19.68 3.65 12.16
N ARG A 7 18.63 2.99 12.66
CA ARG A 7 17.32 2.95 11.99
C ARG A 7 16.67 4.33 11.92
N ASP A 8 16.79 5.11 12.99
CA ASP A 8 16.26 6.48 13.04
C ASP A 8 16.95 7.39 12.01
N SER A 9 18.27 7.24 11.83
CA SER A 9 19.03 7.99 10.82
C SER A 9 18.66 7.69 9.36
N GLU A 10 17.99 6.57 9.10
CA GLU A 10 17.50 6.18 7.77
C GLU A 10 16.10 6.77 7.49
N LEU A 11 15.42 7.34 8.49
CA LEU A 11 14.10 7.92 8.33
C LEU A 11 14.18 9.33 7.74
N LEU A 12 13.20 9.63 6.89
CA LEU A 12 12.98 10.99 6.44
C LEU A 12 12.41 11.80 7.60
N PRO A 13 12.78 13.09 7.76
CA PRO A 13 12.25 13.96 8.83
C PRO A 13 10.83 14.43 8.50
N VAL A 14 9.89 13.49 8.39
CA VAL A 14 8.48 13.69 8.04
C VAL A 14 7.60 12.83 8.95
N HIS A 15 6.31 13.17 9.05
CA HIS A 15 5.32 12.25 9.63
C HIS A 15 5.08 11.08 8.68
N TYR A 16 4.59 9.96 9.21
CA TYR A 16 4.31 8.75 8.42
C TYR A 16 2.86 8.32 8.60
N PHE A 17 2.29 7.75 7.54
CA PHE A 17 0.97 7.14 7.54
C PHE A 17 1.08 5.63 7.51
N HIS A 18 0.20 4.99 8.28
CA HIS A 18 -0.02 3.55 8.22
C HIS A 18 -1.31 3.28 7.46
N ILE A 19 -1.19 2.66 6.28
CA ILE A 19 -2.32 2.34 5.42
C ILE A 19 -2.45 0.82 5.35
N VAL A 20 -3.65 0.29 5.59
CA VAL A 20 -3.90 -1.15 5.55
C VAL A 20 -4.83 -1.49 4.40
N PHE A 21 -4.38 -2.40 3.54
CA PHE A 21 -5.17 -2.97 2.46
C PHE A 21 -5.58 -4.38 2.84
N THR A 22 -6.89 -4.58 3.02
CA THR A 22 -7.48 -5.85 3.40
C THR A 22 -8.34 -6.39 2.26
N VAL A 23 -8.22 -7.69 1.98
CA VAL A 23 -9.13 -8.36 1.04
C VAL A 23 -10.29 -9.01 1.79
N PRO A 24 -11.49 -9.04 1.20
CA PRO A 24 -12.64 -9.72 1.79
C PRO A 24 -12.37 -11.21 2.08
N ASP A 25 -13.02 -11.72 3.11
CA ASP A 25 -12.93 -13.13 3.52
C ASP A 25 -13.31 -14.13 2.41
N LEU A 26 -14.11 -13.70 1.43
CA LEU A 26 -14.47 -14.47 0.24
C LEU A 26 -13.23 -14.98 -0.53
N PHE A 27 -12.10 -14.25 -0.47
CA PHE A 27 -10.88 -14.63 -1.17
C PHE A 27 -10.01 -15.64 -0.40
N LYS A 28 -10.39 -16.06 0.82
CA LYS A 28 -9.57 -16.94 1.66
C LYS A 28 -9.27 -18.27 1.00
N GLU A 29 -10.28 -18.95 0.45
CA GLU A 29 -10.09 -20.27 -0.16
C GLU A 29 -9.19 -20.17 -1.39
N ILE A 30 -9.44 -19.24 -2.30
CA ILE A 30 -8.56 -19.07 -3.47
C ILE A 30 -7.13 -18.70 -3.06
N THR A 31 -6.97 -17.92 -1.98
CA THR A 31 -5.66 -17.55 -1.46
C THR A 31 -4.93 -18.74 -0.87
N LYS A 32 -5.65 -19.61 -0.14
CA LYS A 32 -5.09 -20.80 0.51
C LYS A 32 -4.38 -21.70 -0.49
N TYR A 33 -4.98 -21.90 -1.66
CA TYR A 33 -4.44 -22.79 -2.71
C TYR A 33 -3.51 -22.07 -3.70
N ASN A 34 -3.60 -20.74 -3.84
CA ASN A 34 -2.85 -19.99 -4.87
C ASN A 34 -1.96 -18.88 -4.29
N LYS A 35 -1.36 -19.12 -3.10
CA LYS A 35 -0.62 -18.13 -2.31
C LYS A 35 0.33 -17.26 -3.12
N ARG A 36 1.23 -17.87 -3.92
CA ARG A 36 2.22 -17.14 -4.72
C ARG A 36 1.57 -16.15 -5.68
N VAL A 37 0.57 -16.59 -6.42
CA VAL A 37 -0.14 -15.75 -7.40
C VAL A 37 -0.90 -14.65 -6.69
N ILE A 38 -1.71 -15.00 -5.68
CA ILE A 38 -2.58 -14.05 -5.00
C ILE A 38 -1.77 -13.01 -4.22
N TYR A 39 -0.69 -13.38 -3.55
CA TYR A 39 0.16 -12.41 -2.83
C TYR A 39 0.90 -11.48 -3.79
N ASN A 40 1.39 -11.99 -4.92
CA ASN A 40 1.99 -11.13 -5.95
C ASN A 40 0.98 -10.12 -6.50
N ILE A 41 -0.25 -10.58 -6.78
CA ILE A 41 -1.35 -9.69 -7.20
C ILE A 41 -1.65 -8.65 -6.12
N LEU A 42 -1.71 -9.06 -4.84
CA LEU A 42 -2.00 -8.16 -3.73
C LEU A 42 -0.94 -7.06 -3.61
N PHE A 43 0.35 -7.42 -3.63
CA PHE A 43 1.45 -6.44 -3.62
C PHE A 43 1.42 -5.51 -4.82
N LYS A 44 1.16 -6.05 -6.04
CA LYS A 44 1.09 -5.25 -7.26
C LYS A 44 -0.07 -4.25 -7.21
N ALA A 45 -1.26 -4.71 -6.85
CA ALA A 45 -2.44 -3.86 -6.73
C ALA A 45 -2.23 -2.75 -5.68
N VAL A 46 -1.72 -3.08 -4.49
CA VAL A 46 -1.41 -2.09 -3.45
C VAL A 46 -0.39 -1.07 -3.93
N SER A 47 0.70 -1.54 -4.53
CA SER A 47 1.80 -0.68 -4.98
C SER A 47 1.33 0.34 -6.02
N GLU A 48 0.57 -0.11 -7.01
CA GLU A 48 0.02 0.76 -8.05
C GLU A 48 -1.04 1.70 -7.50
N THR A 49 -1.92 1.25 -6.60
CA THR A 49 -2.90 2.12 -5.96
C THR A 49 -2.24 3.28 -5.23
N VAL A 50 -1.24 3.01 -4.39
CA VAL A 50 -0.55 4.07 -3.64
C VAL A 50 0.14 5.04 -4.60
N LYS A 51 0.88 4.53 -5.60
CA LYS A 51 1.62 5.37 -6.56
C LYS A 51 0.70 6.26 -7.39
N GLU A 52 -0.32 5.67 -8.02
CA GLU A 52 -1.21 6.40 -8.93
C GLU A 52 -2.08 7.42 -8.20
N THR A 53 -2.63 7.04 -7.05
CA THR A 53 -3.45 7.97 -6.27
C THR A 53 -2.63 9.10 -5.68
N SER A 54 -1.38 8.86 -5.29
CA SER A 54 -0.48 9.90 -4.78
C SER A 54 -0.04 10.87 -5.88
N LEU A 55 0.22 10.38 -7.08
CA LEU A 55 0.65 11.21 -8.20
C LEU A 55 -0.47 12.14 -8.70
N ASN A 56 -1.73 11.77 -8.52
CA ASN A 56 -2.87 12.58 -8.93
C ASN A 56 -2.89 13.92 -8.18
N THR A 57 -2.88 15.03 -8.93
CA THR A 57 -2.87 16.41 -8.40
C THR A 57 -4.13 16.81 -7.65
N LYS A 58 -5.25 16.09 -7.86
CA LYS A 58 -6.46 16.25 -7.05
C LYS A 58 -6.35 15.63 -5.65
N ASN A 59 -5.32 14.82 -5.42
CA ASN A 59 -4.99 14.18 -4.14
C ASN A 59 -3.74 14.85 -3.56
N LEU A 60 -2.60 14.13 -3.53
CA LEU A 60 -1.32 14.65 -3.05
C LEU A 60 -0.53 15.37 -4.14
N GLY A 61 -0.62 14.92 -5.40
CA GLY A 61 0.14 15.47 -6.51
C GLY A 61 1.64 15.18 -6.46
N ALA A 62 2.05 14.08 -5.82
CA ALA A 62 3.45 13.76 -5.57
C ALA A 62 3.80 12.29 -5.83
N ILE A 63 5.03 12.07 -6.29
CA ILE A 63 5.70 10.77 -6.36
C ILE A 63 6.11 10.39 -4.93
N THR A 64 5.30 9.57 -4.27
CA THR A 64 5.61 9.03 -2.94
C THR A 64 6.36 7.69 -3.02
N GLY A 65 7.09 7.38 -1.95
CA GLY A 65 7.64 6.05 -1.68
C GLY A 65 6.85 5.35 -0.57
N PHE A 66 7.08 4.07 -0.34
CA PHE A 66 6.54 3.33 0.80
C PHE A 66 7.24 1.98 0.90
N PHE A 67 7.20 1.37 2.08
CA PHE A 67 7.43 -0.06 2.22
C PHE A 67 6.13 -0.76 2.58
N SER A 68 6.01 -2.02 2.18
CA SER A 68 4.81 -2.83 2.35
C SER A 68 5.15 -4.15 3.01
N ILE A 69 4.31 -4.59 3.94
CA ILE A 69 4.49 -5.80 4.75
C ILE A 69 3.22 -6.63 4.63
N LEU A 70 3.36 -7.88 4.22
CA LEU A 70 2.26 -8.84 4.17
C LEU A 70 2.07 -9.50 5.53
N HIS A 71 0.87 -9.38 6.08
CA HIS A 71 0.41 -10.18 7.21
C HIS A 71 -0.63 -11.18 6.73
N THR A 72 -0.50 -12.45 7.13
CA THR A 72 -1.34 -13.54 6.62
C THR A 72 -2.31 -14.10 7.64
N TRP A 73 -2.20 -13.73 8.92
CA TRP A 73 -2.98 -14.31 10.00
C TRP A 73 -3.61 -13.25 10.90
N THR A 74 -4.81 -13.53 11.38
CA THR A 74 -5.38 -12.85 12.56
C THR A 74 -4.68 -13.34 13.84
N GLN A 75 -4.92 -12.64 14.95
CA GLN A 75 -4.48 -13.07 16.28
C GLN A 75 -4.99 -14.47 16.68
N LYS A 76 -6.12 -14.91 16.12
CA LYS A 76 -6.71 -16.25 16.33
C LYS A 76 -6.23 -17.29 15.31
N LEU A 77 -5.12 -17.03 14.61
CA LEU A 77 -4.53 -17.91 13.57
C LEU A 77 -5.50 -18.27 12.44
N LYS A 78 -6.47 -17.40 12.13
CA LYS A 78 -7.28 -17.52 10.91
C LYS A 78 -6.59 -16.81 9.75
N LEU A 79 -6.52 -17.47 8.59
CA LEU A 79 -5.99 -16.89 7.35
C LEU A 79 -6.71 -15.57 7.05
N HIS A 80 -5.96 -14.48 6.97
CA HIS A 80 -6.47 -13.13 6.73
C HIS A 80 -5.35 -12.29 6.09
N PRO A 81 -5.09 -12.49 4.78
CA PRO A 81 -4.06 -11.76 4.07
C PRO A 81 -4.41 -10.27 3.98
N HIS A 82 -3.51 -9.42 4.46
CA HIS A 82 -3.58 -7.97 4.35
C HIS A 82 -2.19 -7.37 4.24
N ILE A 83 -2.08 -6.22 3.60
CA ILE A 83 -0.83 -5.48 3.48
C ILE A 83 -0.89 -4.24 4.34
N HIS A 84 0.11 -4.09 5.21
CA HIS A 84 0.43 -2.84 5.86
C HIS A 84 1.42 -2.05 5.02
N CYS A 85 1.12 -0.80 4.73
CA CYS A 85 2.02 0.15 4.10
C CYS A 85 2.41 1.23 5.10
N VAL A 86 3.68 1.57 5.14
CA VAL A 86 4.17 2.77 5.81
C VAL A 86 4.61 3.76 4.74
N VAL A 87 3.94 4.91 4.73
CA VAL A 87 4.05 5.93 3.68
C VAL A 87 4.53 7.24 4.32
N PRO A 88 5.60 7.87 3.80
CA PRO A 88 6.02 9.18 4.28
C PRO A 88 4.93 10.21 3.97
N GLY A 89 4.85 11.24 4.80
CA GLY A 89 3.86 12.31 4.73
C GLY A 89 4.12 13.30 3.60
N GLY A 90 4.32 12.81 2.39
CA GLY A 90 4.61 13.59 1.19
C GLY A 90 5.27 12.76 0.11
N GLY A 91 5.84 13.45 -0.88
CA GLY A 91 6.62 12.85 -1.94
C GLY A 91 7.31 13.93 -2.78
N PHE A 92 8.02 13.53 -3.82
CA PHE A 92 8.62 14.46 -4.75
C PHE A 92 7.59 14.96 -5.77
N SER A 93 7.74 16.20 -6.24
CA SER A 93 7.06 16.68 -7.45
C SER A 93 7.40 15.80 -8.66
N SER A 94 6.61 15.91 -9.73
CA SER A 94 6.82 15.15 -10.97
C SER A 94 8.20 15.38 -11.60
N ASP A 95 8.70 16.62 -11.53
CA ASP A 95 10.05 17.02 -11.95
C ASP A 95 11.16 16.61 -10.96
N LYS A 96 10.79 16.07 -9.78
CA LYS A 96 11.67 15.67 -8.69
C LYS A 96 12.50 16.80 -8.05
N LEU A 97 12.15 18.06 -8.31
CA LEU A 97 12.89 19.22 -7.82
C LEU A 97 12.47 19.68 -6.42
N LYS A 98 11.24 19.35 -5.98
CA LYS A 98 10.70 19.77 -4.69
C LYS A 98 9.98 18.65 -3.95
N TRP A 99 9.98 18.75 -2.63
CA TRP A 99 9.16 17.90 -1.77
C TRP A 99 7.77 18.52 -1.57
N ILE A 100 6.73 17.78 -1.90
CA ILE A 100 5.33 18.12 -1.67
C ILE A 100 4.89 17.44 -0.38
N LYS A 101 4.60 18.25 0.65
CA LYS A 101 4.16 17.77 1.96
C LYS A 101 2.66 17.46 1.93
N SER A 102 2.29 16.35 2.55
CA SER A 102 0.89 16.11 2.94
C SER A 102 0.56 16.87 4.25
N PRO A 103 -0.73 17.15 4.51
CA PRO A 103 -1.18 17.56 5.85
C PRO A 103 -0.83 16.49 6.91
N LYS A 104 -0.63 16.91 8.17
CA LYS A 104 -0.21 15.99 9.27
C LYS A 104 -1.15 14.78 9.45
N ASN A 105 -2.45 15.00 9.36
CA ASN A 105 -3.47 14.00 9.69
C ASN A 105 -4.26 13.51 8.48
N TYR A 106 -3.77 13.79 7.26
CA TYR A 106 -4.49 13.44 6.04
C TYR A 106 -3.52 13.13 4.91
N PHE A 107 -3.68 11.95 4.32
CA PHE A 107 -2.92 11.53 3.15
C PHE A 107 -3.79 11.59 1.89
N ILE A 108 -4.65 10.58 1.70
CA ILE A 108 -5.59 10.47 0.58
C ILE A 108 -6.91 9.91 1.14
N ASN A 109 -8.04 10.33 0.57
CA ASN A 109 -9.33 9.81 0.97
C ASN A 109 -9.41 8.28 0.82
N VAL A 110 -9.83 7.60 1.89
CA VAL A 110 -9.93 6.14 1.93
C VAL A 110 -10.81 5.58 0.82
N LYS A 111 -11.90 6.26 0.44
CA LYS A 111 -12.81 5.80 -0.63
C LYS A 111 -12.11 5.76 -1.99
N ILE A 112 -11.21 6.72 -2.26
CA ILE A 112 -10.41 6.73 -3.49
C ILE A 112 -9.44 5.54 -3.50
N LEU A 113 -8.69 5.36 -2.41
CA LEU A 113 -7.77 4.23 -2.26
C LEU A 113 -8.50 2.89 -2.41
N SER A 114 -9.64 2.70 -1.71
CA SER A 114 -10.44 1.48 -1.77
C SER A 114 -10.97 1.19 -3.17
N THR A 115 -11.45 2.22 -3.87
CA THR A 115 -12.03 2.05 -5.22
C THR A 115 -10.95 1.64 -6.23
N VAL A 116 -9.81 2.34 -6.24
CA VAL A 116 -8.70 2.05 -7.14
C VAL A 116 -8.09 0.69 -6.83
N PHE A 117 -7.87 0.37 -5.55
CA PHE A 117 -7.39 -0.94 -5.12
C PHE A 117 -8.31 -2.07 -5.55
N LYS A 118 -9.61 -1.96 -5.26
CA LYS A 118 -10.61 -2.97 -5.64
C LYS A 118 -10.58 -3.23 -7.14
N GLY A 119 -10.60 -2.17 -7.96
CA GLY A 119 -10.57 -2.30 -9.42
C GLY A 119 -9.32 -3.03 -9.91
N LYS A 120 -8.14 -2.63 -9.43
CA LYS A 120 -6.87 -3.27 -9.79
C LYS A 120 -6.79 -4.72 -9.34
N TYR A 121 -7.14 -4.99 -8.08
CA TYR A 121 -7.06 -6.34 -7.52
C TYR A 121 -7.95 -7.32 -8.27
N LEU A 122 -9.21 -6.94 -8.54
CA LEU A 122 -10.13 -7.77 -9.32
C LEU A 122 -9.65 -7.97 -10.76
N ASN A 123 -9.16 -6.92 -11.43
CA ASN A 123 -8.62 -7.04 -12.79
C ASN A 123 -7.45 -8.02 -12.86
N TYR A 124 -6.54 -7.99 -11.89
CA TYR A 124 -5.41 -8.92 -11.85
C TYR A 124 -5.82 -10.35 -11.51
N ILE A 125 -6.83 -10.54 -10.65
CA ILE A 125 -7.40 -11.88 -10.41
C ILE A 125 -8.02 -12.44 -11.69
N GLU A 126 -8.83 -11.64 -12.40
CA GLU A 126 -9.48 -12.04 -13.64
C GLU A 126 -8.45 -12.44 -14.70
N LYS A 127 -7.40 -11.63 -14.89
CA LYS A 127 -6.29 -11.96 -15.79
C LYS A 127 -5.57 -13.25 -15.42
N ALA A 128 -5.36 -13.50 -14.13
CA ALA A 128 -4.72 -14.72 -13.66
C ALA A 128 -5.61 -15.96 -13.79
N PHE A 129 -6.93 -15.77 -13.80
CA PHE A 129 -7.90 -16.85 -13.99
C PHE A 129 -8.05 -17.25 -15.47
N SER A 130 -7.95 -16.29 -16.37
CA SER A 130 -8.10 -16.50 -17.83
C SER A 130 -6.81 -16.89 -18.55
N ALA A 131 -5.70 -17.05 -17.83
CA ALA A 131 -4.39 -17.40 -18.37
C ALA A 131 -4.16 -18.92 -18.33
#